data_AF-A0A3D0LCK3-F1
#
_entry.id   AF-A0A3D0LCK3-F1
#
_cell.length_a   1.000
_cell.length_b   1.000
_cell.length_c   1.000
_cell.angle_alpha   90.00
_cell.angle_beta   90.00
_cell.angle_gamma   90.00
#
_symmetry.space_group_name_H-M   'P 1'
#
loop_
_entity.id
_entity.type
_entity.pdbx_description
1 polymer ?
#
loop_
_entity_poly.entity_id
_entity_poly.type
_entity_poly.pdbx_seq_one_letter_code
_entity_poly.pdbx_strand_id
1 'polypeptide(L)'
;MLQSLQDEKEEKDGSGTSKGAEKVVNVVIGKPIDGTIVTVDDEQYIAAEDADAKRPKPVPKSNRRGNKELMAELDRTKELAEGNKEKYQRLMAEFDNARARSEKENSKMFDYGAKDTLEKLLPIVDDFERALENVPENEKGAFSDGIEMIYKKLMDTLGSIGVEPMNAANKPFDPNFHNAVIHVEDENFPENTVVEEMQKGYMYKDQVLRHSMVKVAN
;
A
#
# COMPACT_ATOMS: atom_id res chain seq x y z
N MET A 1 7.46 -47.40 24.12
CA MET A 1 7.16 -48.66 23.42
C MET A 1 7.52 -48.40 21.97
N LEU A 2 8.51 -48.97 21.31
CA LEU A 2 9.29 -50.21 21.33
C LEU A 2 10.50 -49.87 20.40
N GLN A 3 11.70 -50.42 20.42
CA GLN A 3 12.40 -51.43 21.21
C GLN A 3 13.83 -51.43 20.65
N SER A 4 14.78 -51.64 21.55
CA SER A 4 16.19 -51.98 21.36
C SER A 4 16.49 -52.96 20.22
N LEU A 5 17.59 -52.73 19.50
CA LEU A 5 18.31 -53.76 18.73
C LEU A 5 19.77 -53.76 19.17
N GLN A 6 20.18 -54.94 19.62
CA GLN A 6 21.46 -55.32 20.20
C GLN A 6 22.09 -56.38 19.28
N ASP A 7 23.42 -56.50 19.33
CA ASP A 7 24.24 -57.66 18.92
C ASP A 7 24.39 -57.94 17.41
N GLU A 8 25.51 -58.44 16.85
CA GLU A 8 26.81 -58.91 17.35
C GLU A 8 27.80 -59.01 16.16
N LYS A 9 29.12 -58.96 16.44
CA LYS A 9 30.32 -59.66 15.86
C LYS A 9 30.30 -60.22 14.40
N GLU A 10 31.40 -60.28 13.64
CA GLU A 10 32.70 -60.91 13.95
C GLU A 10 33.74 -60.67 12.83
N GLU A 11 35.03 -60.59 13.22
CA GLU A 11 36.34 -60.99 12.62
C GLU A 11 36.49 -61.34 11.10
N LYS A 12 37.65 -61.27 10.41
CA LYS A 12 39.07 -60.92 10.66
C LYS A 12 39.83 -60.88 9.30
N ASP A 13 41.12 -60.57 9.41
CA ASP A 13 42.25 -60.77 8.45
C ASP A 13 42.45 -59.68 7.39
N GLY A 14 43.65 -59.10 7.18
CA GLY A 14 44.98 -59.40 7.71
C GLY A 14 46.01 -59.29 6.58
N SER A 15 47.12 -58.58 6.82
CA SER A 15 48.29 -58.32 5.92
C SER A 15 48.07 -57.22 4.85
N GLY A 16 48.84 -56.13 4.75
CA GLY A 16 50.27 -55.89 5.03
C GLY A 16 51.08 -56.33 3.80
N THR A 17 51.91 -55.55 3.10
CA THR A 17 52.68 -54.35 3.46
C THR A 17 53.34 -53.79 2.19
N SER A 18 53.62 -52.47 2.18
CA SER A 18 54.76 -51.80 1.50
C SER A 18 54.79 -51.70 -0.04
N LYS A 19 55.31 -50.66 -0.69
CA LYS A 19 55.76 -49.28 -0.40
C LYS A 19 56.17 -48.73 -1.78
N GLY A 20 56.08 -47.42 -1.99
CA GLY A 20 56.67 -46.71 -3.14
C GLY A 20 55.64 -46.39 -4.22
N ALA A 21 54.63 -45.58 -3.90
CA ALA A 21 54.67 -44.12 -3.90
C ALA A 21 54.89 -43.55 -5.31
N GLU A 22 53.80 -43.07 -5.92
CA GLU A 22 53.78 -41.67 -6.31
C GLU A 22 52.31 -41.09 -6.29
N LYS A 23 52.21 -39.75 -6.24
CA LYS A 23 51.11 -38.78 -5.96
C LYS A 23 49.65 -39.05 -6.40
N VAL A 24 48.78 -38.63 -5.48
CA VAL A 24 47.31 -38.57 -5.55
C VAL A 24 46.87 -37.10 -5.61
N VAL A 25 46.04 -36.70 -6.59
CA VAL A 25 45.37 -35.39 -6.59
C VAL A 25 43.95 -35.54 -6.02
N ASN A 26 43.73 -35.00 -4.82
CA ASN A 26 42.41 -34.93 -4.21
C ASN A 26 41.74 -33.60 -4.58
N VAL A 27 40.67 -33.64 -5.38
CA VAL A 27 39.80 -32.48 -5.63
C VAL A 27 38.58 -32.57 -4.72
N VAL A 28 38.55 -31.74 -3.68
CA VAL A 28 37.37 -31.53 -2.84
C VAL A 28 36.48 -30.49 -3.53
N ILE A 29 35.35 -30.93 -4.08
CA ILE A 29 34.39 -30.03 -4.75
C ILE A 29 33.54 -29.34 -3.68
N GLY A 30 34.00 -28.17 -3.24
CA GLY A 30 33.15 -27.16 -2.59
C GLY A 30 32.33 -26.39 -3.63
N LYS A 31 31.20 -25.81 -3.23
CA LYS A 31 30.30 -25.02 -4.10
C LYS A 31 31.08 -23.91 -4.85
N PRO A 32 30.77 -23.65 -6.13
CA PRO A 32 31.54 -22.69 -6.92
C PRO A 32 31.25 -21.27 -6.47
N ILE A 33 32.30 -20.53 -6.12
CA ILE A 33 32.31 -19.07 -6.04
C ILE A 33 33.20 -18.56 -7.18
N ASP A 34 32.74 -17.54 -7.89
CA ASP A 34 33.43 -16.97 -9.06
C ASP A 34 34.85 -16.52 -8.70
N GLY A 35 35.83 -16.95 -9.51
CA GLY A 35 37.22 -16.46 -9.45
C GLY A 35 38.27 -17.40 -8.86
N THR A 36 37.98 -18.68 -8.60
CA THR A 36 39.01 -19.62 -8.12
C THR A 36 39.86 -20.18 -9.27
N ILE A 37 41.12 -19.74 -9.35
CA ILE A 37 42.13 -20.32 -10.27
C ILE A 37 42.56 -21.67 -9.70
N VAL A 38 42.30 -22.76 -10.43
CA VAL A 38 42.76 -24.11 -10.06
C VAL A 38 44.16 -24.29 -10.65
N THR A 39 45.19 -24.20 -9.81
CA THR A 39 46.55 -24.61 -10.15
C THR A 39 46.68 -26.12 -9.97
N VAL A 40 46.96 -26.83 -11.07
CA VAL A 40 47.15 -28.29 -11.09
C VAL A 40 48.63 -28.57 -10.89
N ASP A 41 49.03 -28.87 -9.66
CA ASP A 41 50.36 -29.42 -9.40
C ASP A 41 50.27 -30.96 -9.38
N ASP A 42 50.97 -31.53 -10.38
CA ASP A 42 51.43 -32.91 -10.53
C ASP A 42 50.54 -33.95 -11.22
N GLU A 43 50.95 -34.31 -12.44
CA GLU A 43 50.48 -35.47 -13.20
C GLU A 43 51.19 -36.75 -12.79
N GLN A 44 50.44 -37.85 -12.70
CA GLN A 44 50.98 -39.17 -12.42
C GLN A 44 50.42 -40.26 -13.32
N TYR A 45 51.32 -41.09 -13.82
CA TYR A 45 51.04 -42.22 -14.71
C TYR A 45 50.87 -43.52 -13.92
N ILE A 46 49.78 -44.22 -14.20
CA ILE A 46 49.43 -45.53 -13.62
C ILE A 46 49.74 -46.62 -14.65
N ALA A 47 50.26 -47.78 -14.23
CA ALA A 47 50.51 -48.92 -15.10
C ALA A 47 49.20 -49.46 -15.71
N ALA A 48 49.25 -49.83 -17.01
CA ALA A 48 48.08 -50.18 -17.82
C ALA A 48 47.27 -51.38 -17.30
N GLU A 49 47.87 -52.25 -16.49
CA GLU A 49 47.26 -53.49 -16.00
C GLU A 49 46.27 -53.24 -14.84
N ASP A 50 46.42 -52.13 -14.10
CA ASP A 50 45.51 -51.72 -13.01
C ASP A 50 44.45 -50.69 -13.46
N ALA A 51 44.52 -50.24 -14.72
CA ALA A 51 43.61 -49.25 -15.29
C ALA A 51 42.18 -49.80 -15.49
N ASP A 52 42.01 -51.12 -15.60
CA ASP A 52 40.68 -51.74 -15.79
C ASP A 52 39.95 -51.97 -14.46
N ALA A 53 40.67 -52.22 -13.35
CA ALA A 53 40.09 -52.51 -12.04
C ALA A 53 39.48 -51.28 -11.32
N LYS A 54 39.86 -50.06 -11.75
CA LYS A 54 39.39 -48.77 -11.20
C LYS A 54 38.54 -47.94 -12.16
N ARG A 55 38.12 -48.50 -13.31
CA ARG A 55 37.06 -47.88 -14.10
C ARG A 55 35.79 -47.78 -13.25
N PRO A 56 35.14 -46.61 -13.13
CA PRO A 56 33.91 -46.50 -12.38
C PRO A 56 32.92 -47.51 -12.95
N LYS A 57 32.57 -48.52 -12.15
CA LYS A 57 31.69 -49.61 -12.58
C LYS A 57 30.40 -48.98 -13.10
N PRO A 58 29.90 -49.40 -14.29
CA PRO A 58 28.68 -48.84 -14.83
C PRO A 58 27.54 -49.10 -13.82
N VAL A 59 26.95 -48.03 -13.31
CA VAL A 59 25.78 -48.12 -12.41
C VAL A 59 24.73 -49.03 -13.04
N PRO A 60 24.17 -50.00 -12.27
CA PRO A 60 23.23 -50.98 -12.80
C PRO A 60 22.03 -50.29 -13.45
N LYS A 61 21.58 -50.78 -14.61
CA LYS A 61 20.48 -50.19 -15.40
C LYS A 61 19.18 -50.02 -14.60
N SER A 62 18.93 -50.80 -13.55
CA SER A 62 17.77 -50.66 -12.67
C SER A 62 17.76 -49.34 -11.89
N ASN A 63 18.92 -48.88 -11.38
CA ASN A 63 19.03 -47.62 -10.64
C ASN A 63 18.92 -46.37 -11.52
N ARG A 64 19.18 -46.49 -12.83
CA ARG A 64 19.04 -45.37 -13.77
C ARG A 64 17.57 -45.01 -14.07
N ARG A 65 16.65 -45.97 -14.02
CA ARG A 65 15.22 -45.73 -14.25
C ARG A 65 14.57 -45.01 -13.06
N GLY A 66 14.82 -45.48 -11.84
CA GLY A 66 14.35 -44.81 -10.63
C GLY A 66 14.90 -43.39 -10.48
N ASN A 67 16.17 -43.17 -10.83
CA ASN A 67 16.77 -41.82 -10.80
C ASN A 67 16.13 -40.88 -11.84
N LYS A 68 15.77 -41.38 -13.04
CA LYS A 68 15.09 -40.57 -14.05
C LYS A 68 13.66 -40.20 -13.65
N GLU A 69 12.92 -41.12 -13.03
CA GLU A 69 11.57 -40.86 -12.49
C GLU A 69 11.61 -39.86 -11.33
N LEU A 70 12.55 -40.03 -10.39
CA LEU A 70 12.80 -39.09 -9.29
C LEU A 70 13.17 -37.69 -9.80
N MET A 71 14.02 -37.59 -10.82
CA MET A 71 14.35 -36.30 -11.45
C MET A 71 13.14 -35.64 -12.10
N ALA A 72 12.31 -36.41 -12.82
CA ALA A 72 11.10 -35.88 -13.45
C ALA A 72 10.06 -35.39 -12.41
N GLU A 73 9.92 -36.09 -11.29
CA GLU A 73 9.03 -35.67 -10.19
C GLU A 73 9.58 -34.44 -9.45
N LEU A 74 10.90 -34.35 -9.27
CA LEU A 74 11.58 -33.19 -8.71
C LEU A 74 11.39 -31.94 -9.60
N ASP A 75 11.54 -32.08 -10.92
CA ASP A 75 11.33 -30.98 -11.85
C ASP A 75 9.86 -30.53 -11.88
N ARG A 76 8.91 -31.47 -11.88
CA ARG A 76 7.47 -31.16 -11.81
C ARG A 76 7.10 -30.44 -10.50
N THR A 77 7.65 -30.87 -9.37
CA THR A 77 7.38 -30.24 -8.08
C THR A 77 8.01 -28.85 -7.98
N LYS A 78 9.19 -28.63 -8.57
CA LYS A 78 9.79 -27.29 -8.70
C LYS A 78 8.93 -26.37 -9.54
N GLU A 79 8.47 -26.81 -10.71
CA GLU A 79 7.61 -26.01 -11.59
C GLU A 79 6.29 -25.63 -10.88
N LEU A 80 5.68 -26.57 -10.16
CA LEU A 80 4.50 -26.29 -9.33
C LEU A 80 4.82 -25.30 -8.19
N ALA A 81 5.98 -25.43 -7.54
CA ALA A 81 6.40 -24.53 -6.47
C ALA A 81 6.67 -23.12 -7.00
N GLU A 82 7.31 -22.98 -8.16
CA GLU A 82 7.55 -21.70 -8.83
C GLU A 82 6.24 -21.06 -9.27
N GLY A 83 5.35 -21.82 -9.93
CA GLY A 83 4.03 -21.32 -10.32
C GLY A 83 3.15 -20.92 -9.12
N ASN A 84 3.26 -21.63 -7.99
CA ASN A 84 2.58 -21.22 -6.76
C ASN A 84 3.21 -19.97 -6.16
N LYS A 85 4.54 -19.85 -6.15
CA LYS A 85 5.26 -18.67 -5.66
C LYS A 85 4.85 -17.42 -6.45
N GLU A 86 4.74 -17.50 -7.77
CA GLU A 86 4.26 -16.41 -8.62
C GLU A 86 2.83 -16.01 -8.26
N LYS A 87 1.93 -16.98 -8.09
CA LYS A 87 0.55 -16.72 -7.64
C LYS A 87 0.51 -16.04 -6.29
N TYR A 88 1.32 -16.49 -5.32
CA TYR A 88 1.39 -15.89 -3.99
C TYR A 88 1.95 -14.46 -4.04
N GLN A 89 2.99 -14.22 -4.83
CA GLN A 89 3.55 -12.87 -5.01
C GLN A 89 2.53 -11.92 -5.63
N ARG A 90 1.79 -12.38 -6.64
CA ARG A 90 0.71 -11.60 -7.25
C ARG A 90 -0.41 -11.34 -6.25
N LEU A 91 -0.85 -12.34 -5.51
CA LEU A 91 -1.91 -12.18 -4.51
C LEU A 91 -1.49 -11.21 -3.40
N MET A 92 -0.23 -11.25 -2.97
CA MET A 92 0.32 -10.29 -2.01
C MET A 92 0.28 -8.86 -2.57
N ALA A 93 0.69 -8.66 -3.83
CA ALA A 93 0.61 -7.35 -4.47
C ALA A 93 -0.84 -6.86 -4.63
N GLU A 94 -1.78 -7.75 -4.98
CA GLU A 94 -3.21 -7.42 -5.04
C GLU A 94 -3.77 -7.04 -3.66
N PHE A 95 -3.34 -7.74 -2.59
CA PHE A 95 -3.72 -7.43 -1.22
C PHE A 95 -3.19 -6.07 -0.76
N ASP A 96 -1.91 -5.77 -1.01
CA ASP A 96 -1.30 -4.48 -0.66
C ASP A 96 -2.00 -3.33 -1.40
N ASN A 97 -2.32 -3.52 -2.69
CA ASN A 97 -3.07 -2.55 -3.48
C ASN A 97 -4.51 -2.37 -2.96
N ALA A 98 -5.20 -3.45 -2.59
CA ALA A 98 -6.55 -3.41 -2.04
C ALA A 98 -6.58 -2.72 -0.68
N ARG A 99 -5.59 -3.00 0.18
CA ARG A 99 -5.42 -2.33 1.48
C ARG A 99 -5.18 -0.83 1.30
N ALA A 100 -4.24 -0.43 0.45
CA ALA A 100 -3.95 0.97 0.18
C ALA A 100 -5.16 1.70 -0.43
N ARG A 101 -5.95 1.02 -1.26
CA ARG A 101 -7.23 1.55 -1.77
C ARG A 101 -8.25 1.72 -0.65
N SER A 102 -8.44 0.69 0.18
CA SER A 102 -9.40 0.71 1.28
C SER A 102 -9.08 1.80 2.31
N GLU A 103 -7.82 2.02 2.64
CA GLU A 103 -7.40 3.10 3.54
C GLU A 103 -7.76 4.49 2.96
N LYS A 104 -7.54 4.70 1.66
CA LYS A 104 -7.93 5.94 0.96
C LYS A 104 -9.46 6.13 0.92
N GLU A 105 -10.19 5.06 0.62
CA GLU A 105 -11.66 5.09 0.61
C GLU A 105 -12.22 5.36 2.01
N ASN A 106 -11.67 4.75 3.05
CA ASN A 106 -12.09 4.97 4.42
C ASN A 106 -11.88 6.41 4.87
N SER A 107 -10.74 7.02 4.52
CA SER A 107 -10.51 8.46 4.78
C SER A 107 -11.56 9.33 4.08
N LYS A 108 -11.88 9.04 2.82
CA LYS A 108 -12.90 9.77 2.06
C LYS A 108 -14.30 9.59 2.67
N MET A 109 -14.63 8.40 3.15
CA MET A 109 -15.91 8.14 3.81
C MET A 109 -16.04 8.92 5.11
N PHE A 110 -14.95 9.06 5.86
CA PHE A 110 -14.93 9.90 7.06
C PHE A 110 -15.18 11.37 6.71
N ASP A 111 -14.47 11.91 5.70
CA ASP A 111 -14.67 13.29 5.24
C ASP A 111 -16.09 13.52 4.72
N TYR A 112 -16.67 12.54 4.01
CA TYR A 112 -18.05 12.60 3.53
C TYR A 112 -19.07 12.61 4.67
N GLY A 113 -18.87 11.78 5.71
CA GLY A 113 -19.71 11.78 6.90
C GLY A 113 -19.62 13.10 7.67
N ALA A 114 -18.41 13.67 7.78
CA ALA A 114 -18.21 15.00 8.36
C ALA A 114 -18.98 16.06 7.55
N LYS A 115 -18.87 16.03 6.22
CA LYS A 115 -19.62 16.93 5.33
C LYS A 115 -21.14 16.86 5.54
N ASP A 116 -21.75 15.68 5.53
CA ASP A 116 -23.20 15.51 5.70
C ASP A 116 -23.70 16.05 7.06
N THR A 117 -22.92 15.85 8.12
CA THR A 117 -23.26 16.40 9.45
C THR A 117 -23.11 17.92 9.52
N LEU A 118 -22.06 18.47 8.90
CA LEU A 118 -21.83 19.91 8.82
C LEU A 118 -22.93 20.61 7.99
N GLU A 119 -23.33 20.03 6.86
CA GLU A 119 -24.39 20.56 6.00
C GLU A 119 -25.73 20.70 6.75
N LYS A 120 -26.06 19.75 7.62
CA LYS A 120 -27.26 19.80 8.48
C LYS A 120 -27.14 20.82 9.62
N LEU A 121 -25.92 21.21 10.00
CA LEU A 121 -25.66 22.22 11.03
C LEU A 121 -25.72 23.65 10.45
N LEU A 122 -25.43 23.85 9.16
CA LEU A 122 -25.41 25.16 8.53
C LEU A 122 -26.73 25.96 8.67
N PRO A 123 -27.94 25.37 8.57
CA PRO A 123 -29.18 26.11 8.80
C PRO A 123 -29.26 26.77 10.18
N ILE A 124 -28.64 26.17 11.20
CA ILE A 124 -28.60 26.75 12.55
C ILE A 124 -27.71 27.99 12.55
N VAL A 125 -26.58 27.96 11.84
CA VAL A 125 -25.72 29.14 11.65
C VAL A 125 -26.49 30.26 10.94
N ASP A 126 -27.24 29.92 9.89
CA ASP A 126 -28.06 30.90 9.17
C ASP A 126 -29.17 31.49 10.05
N ASP A 127 -29.77 30.69 10.93
CA ASP A 127 -30.76 31.16 11.90
C ASP A 127 -30.14 32.15 12.89
N PHE A 128 -28.88 31.94 13.31
CA PHE A 128 -28.15 32.93 14.12
C PHE A 128 -27.88 34.22 13.35
N GLU A 129 -27.45 34.14 12.10
CA GLU A 129 -27.23 35.33 11.25
C GLU A 129 -28.53 36.11 11.06
N ARG A 130 -29.62 35.40 10.71
CA ARG A 130 -30.96 35.99 10.57
C ARG A 130 -31.45 36.60 11.88
N ALA A 131 -31.22 35.94 13.02
CA ALA A 131 -31.61 36.46 14.31
C ALA A 131 -30.85 37.75 14.65
N LEU A 132 -29.54 37.79 14.39
CA LEU A 132 -28.69 38.97 14.63
C LEU A 132 -29.04 40.15 13.72
N GLU A 133 -29.38 39.90 12.46
CA GLU A 133 -29.81 40.93 11.51
C GLU A 133 -31.18 41.52 11.83
N ASN A 134 -32.10 40.72 12.38
CA ASN A 134 -33.46 41.16 12.70
C ASN A 134 -33.60 41.81 14.08
N VAL A 135 -32.53 41.95 14.88
CA VAL A 135 -32.59 42.66 16.17
C VAL A 135 -32.80 44.16 15.93
N PRO A 136 -33.90 44.75 16.42
CA PRO A 136 -34.12 46.19 16.32
C PRO A 136 -33.00 46.96 17.02
N GLU A 137 -32.46 48.01 16.40
CA GLU A 137 -31.39 48.87 16.97
C GLU A 137 -31.71 49.39 18.38
N ASN A 138 -32.98 49.60 18.68
CA ASN A 138 -33.51 50.05 19.97
C ASN A 138 -33.55 48.96 21.07
N GLU A 139 -33.38 47.68 20.70
CA GLU A 139 -33.32 46.54 21.62
C GLU A 139 -31.95 45.82 21.61
N LYS A 140 -31.00 46.31 20.81
CA LYS A 140 -29.60 45.89 20.88
C LYS A 140 -29.05 46.22 22.27
N GLY A 141 -28.56 45.21 22.96
CA GLY A 141 -28.09 45.30 24.33
C GLY A 141 -27.39 44.00 24.74
N ALA A 142 -27.21 43.79 26.05
CA ALA A 142 -26.42 42.66 26.56
C ALA A 142 -26.88 41.28 26.03
N PHE A 143 -28.15 41.13 25.63
CA PHE A 143 -28.66 39.91 25.02
C PHE A 143 -28.17 39.68 23.59
N SER A 144 -28.21 40.71 22.71
CA SER A 144 -27.68 40.60 21.34
C SER A 144 -26.18 40.37 21.36
N ASP A 145 -25.46 41.03 22.26
CA ASP A 145 -24.01 40.88 22.42
C ASP A 145 -23.66 39.45 22.85
N GLY A 146 -24.46 38.87 23.77
CA GLY A 146 -24.31 37.48 24.20
C GLY A 146 -24.52 36.48 23.05
N ILE A 147 -25.52 36.70 22.20
CA ILE A 147 -25.74 35.88 20.99
C ILE A 147 -24.59 36.04 20.00
N GLU A 148 -24.11 37.27 19.78
CA GLU A 148 -22.98 37.54 18.88
C GLU A 148 -21.71 36.82 19.37
N MET A 149 -21.46 36.79 20.68
CA MET A 149 -20.34 36.03 21.26
C MET A 149 -20.46 34.52 21.01
N ILE A 150 -21.67 33.97 21.12
CA ILE A 150 -21.93 32.55 20.83
C ILE A 150 -21.71 32.26 19.35
N TYR A 151 -22.21 33.13 18.46
CA TYR A 151 -22.00 33.01 17.01
C TYR A 151 -20.51 33.08 16.64
N LYS A 152 -19.75 34.01 17.20
CA LYS A 152 -18.29 34.08 16.99
C LYS A 152 -17.60 32.79 17.42
N LYS A 153 -17.93 32.28 18.62
CA LYS A 153 -17.38 31.01 19.11
C LYS A 153 -17.75 29.83 18.20
N LEU A 154 -18.98 29.80 17.69
CA LEU A 154 -19.41 28.79 16.72
C LEU A 154 -18.58 28.86 15.44
N MET A 155 -18.40 30.06 14.88
CA MET A 155 -17.54 30.28 13.71
C MET A 155 -16.09 29.90 13.95
N ASP A 156 -15.52 30.23 15.11
CA ASP A 156 -14.16 29.84 15.48
C ASP A 156 -14.02 28.31 15.55
N THR A 157 -15.03 27.61 16.09
CA THR A 157 -15.04 26.14 16.14
C THR A 157 -15.17 25.51 14.76
N LEU A 158 -16.01 26.07 13.88
CA LEU A 158 -16.15 25.64 12.50
C LEU A 158 -14.85 25.85 11.72
N GLY A 159 -14.22 27.02 11.86
CA GLY A 159 -12.91 27.32 11.29
C GLY A 159 -11.83 26.35 11.76
N SER A 160 -11.82 25.99 13.05
CA SER A 160 -10.89 25.00 13.62
C SER A 160 -11.06 23.59 13.03
N ILE A 161 -12.26 23.23 12.59
CA ILE A 161 -12.56 21.95 11.92
C ILE A 161 -12.13 21.99 10.44
N GLY A 162 -11.89 23.19 9.88
CA GLY A 162 -11.57 23.41 8.47
C GLY A 162 -12.79 23.80 7.62
N VAL A 163 -13.82 24.36 8.26
CA VAL A 163 -14.98 24.95 7.58
C VAL A 163 -14.76 26.45 7.41
N GLU A 164 -14.80 26.94 6.18
CA GLU A 164 -14.61 28.35 5.87
C GLU A 164 -15.82 28.93 5.14
N PRO A 165 -16.30 30.13 5.53
CA PRO A 165 -17.36 30.80 4.81
C PRO A 165 -16.84 31.31 3.46
N MET A 166 -17.59 31.02 2.40
CA MET A 166 -17.41 31.68 1.10
C MET A 166 -17.99 33.08 1.21
N ASN A 167 -17.20 34.10 0.91
CA ASN A 167 -17.70 35.46 0.77
C ASN A 167 -17.83 35.76 -0.72
N ALA A 168 -19.06 35.82 -1.21
CA ALA A 168 -19.37 35.97 -2.63
C ALA A 168 -19.76 37.40 -3.02
N ALA A 169 -20.07 38.27 -2.05
CA ALA A 169 -20.48 39.64 -2.30
C ALA A 169 -19.40 40.43 -3.08
N ASN A 170 -19.81 41.15 -4.12
CA ASN A 170 -18.95 41.95 -5.01
C ASN A 170 -17.87 41.15 -5.76
N LYS A 171 -18.00 39.83 -5.88
CA LYS A 171 -17.10 38.97 -6.65
C LYS A 171 -17.76 38.53 -7.97
N PRO A 172 -16.96 38.15 -8.98
CA PRO A 172 -17.51 37.51 -10.16
C PRO A 172 -18.26 36.23 -9.78
N PHE A 173 -19.39 36.00 -10.44
CA PHE A 173 -20.18 34.79 -10.26
C PHE A 173 -19.45 33.57 -10.82
N ASP A 174 -19.29 32.53 -10.01
CA ASP A 174 -18.76 31.24 -10.44
C ASP A 174 -19.80 30.14 -10.13
N PRO A 175 -20.36 29.45 -11.14
CA PRO A 175 -21.32 28.36 -10.94
C PRO A 175 -20.82 27.20 -10.07
N ASN A 176 -19.51 27.02 -9.92
CA ASN A 176 -18.95 25.97 -9.06
C ASN A 176 -19.07 26.28 -7.56
N PHE A 177 -19.22 27.55 -7.21
CA PHE A 177 -19.24 28.01 -5.81
C PHE A 177 -20.53 28.74 -5.46
N HIS A 178 -21.21 29.33 -6.44
CA HIS A 178 -22.35 30.21 -6.25
C HIS A 178 -23.58 29.67 -6.98
N ASN A 179 -24.75 29.86 -6.37
CA ASN A 179 -26.05 29.57 -6.93
C ASN A 179 -26.82 30.89 -7.14
N ALA A 180 -27.00 31.29 -8.40
CA ALA A 180 -27.73 32.51 -8.76
C ALA A 180 -29.25 32.27 -8.63
N VAL A 181 -29.87 32.89 -7.62
CA VAL A 181 -31.32 32.76 -7.38
C VAL A 181 -32.10 33.91 -8.02
N ILE A 182 -31.48 35.09 -8.11
CA ILE A 182 -32.11 36.32 -8.60
C ILE A 182 -31.16 37.01 -9.58
N HIS A 183 -31.67 37.40 -10.74
CA HIS A 183 -31.00 38.29 -11.67
C HIS A 183 -31.59 39.69 -11.58
N VAL A 184 -30.75 40.72 -11.55
CA VAL A 184 -31.18 42.12 -11.50
C VAL A 184 -30.39 42.93 -12.51
N GLU A 185 -31.07 43.85 -13.18
CA GLU A 185 -30.42 44.84 -14.04
C GLU A 185 -29.96 45.99 -13.14
N ASP A 186 -28.65 46.13 -12.95
CA ASP A 186 -28.06 47.22 -12.16
C ASP A 186 -26.88 47.81 -12.93
N GLU A 187 -27.04 49.05 -13.42
CA GLU A 187 -26.03 49.77 -14.19
C GLU A 187 -24.76 50.08 -13.36
N ASN A 188 -24.80 49.93 -12.04
CA ASN A 188 -23.65 50.16 -11.15
C ASN A 188 -22.69 48.97 -11.06
N PHE A 189 -23.12 47.77 -11.45
CA PHE A 189 -22.31 46.55 -11.34
C PHE A 189 -21.98 45.96 -12.72
N PRO A 190 -20.78 45.39 -12.90
CA PRO A 190 -20.45 44.68 -14.14
C PRO A 190 -21.35 43.44 -14.34
N GLU A 191 -21.66 43.11 -15.59
CA GLU A 191 -22.37 41.86 -15.94
C GLU A 191 -21.69 40.64 -15.29
N ASN A 192 -22.49 39.67 -14.83
CA ASN A 192 -22.04 38.47 -14.11
C ASN A 192 -21.32 38.73 -12.77
N THR A 193 -21.61 39.85 -12.11
CA THR A 193 -21.11 40.14 -10.75
C THR A 193 -22.18 39.84 -9.71
N VAL A 194 -21.76 39.28 -8.56
CA VAL A 194 -22.64 39.11 -7.40
C VAL A 194 -22.89 40.47 -6.74
N VAL A 195 -24.13 40.93 -6.83
CA VAL A 195 -24.62 42.18 -6.22
C VAL A 195 -24.77 42.00 -4.71
N GLU A 196 -25.36 40.89 -4.30
CA GLU A 196 -25.72 40.64 -2.90
C GLU A 196 -25.67 39.13 -2.62
N GLU A 197 -25.07 38.77 -1.49
CA GLU A 197 -25.09 37.40 -0.97
C GLU A 197 -26.26 37.26 0.01
N MET A 198 -27.29 36.51 -0.40
CA MET A 198 -28.48 36.30 0.41
C MET A 198 -28.30 35.20 1.45
N GLN A 199 -27.46 34.22 1.15
CA GLN A 199 -27.10 33.15 2.07
C GLN A 199 -25.65 32.77 1.82
N LYS A 200 -24.85 32.75 2.89
CA LYS A 200 -23.43 32.44 2.80
C LYS A 200 -23.20 31.00 2.36
N GLY A 201 -22.26 30.84 1.44
CA GLY A 201 -21.71 29.54 1.07
C GLY A 201 -20.69 29.07 2.10
N TYR A 202 -20.43 27.77 2.18
CA TYR A 202 -19.41 27.21 3.07
C TYR A 202 -18.59 26.13 2.36
N MET A 203 -17.29 26.12 2.62
CA MET A 203 -16.35 25.10 2.19
C MET A 203 -15.87 24.28 3.38
N TYR A 204 -15.62 23.00 3.15
CA TYR A 204 -14.90 22.13 4.07
C TYR A 204 -13.65 21.62 3.35
N LYS A 205 -12.47 22.06 3.79
CA LYS A 205 -11.21 21.80 3.08
C LYS A 205 -11.36 22.21 1.60
N ASP A 206 -11.19 21.27 0.67
CA ASP A 206 -11.29 21.48 -0.77
C ASP A 206 -12.69 21.18 -1.34
N GLN A 207 -13.68 20.90 -0.50
CA GLN A 207 -15.02 20.52 -0.93
C GLN A 207 -16.07 21.58 -0.56
N VAL A 208 -16.93 21.91 -1.52
CA VAL A 208 -18.10 22.75 -1.27
C VAL A 208 -19.09 21.99 -0.40
N LEU A 209 -19.41 22.53 0.79
CA LEU A 209 -20.51 22.03 1.62
C LEU A 209 -21.84 22.52 1.05
N ARG A 210 -21.93 23.83 0.82
CA ARG A 210 -23.11 24.50 0.30
C ARG A 210 -22.69 25.70 -0.53
N HIS A 211 -23.27 25.83 -1.72
CA HIS A 211 -23.07 26.99 -2.59
C HIS A 211 -23.69 28.24 -1.96
N SER A 212 -23.09 29.41 -2.16
CA SER A 212 -23.71 30.67 -1.72
C SER A 212 -24.93 30.98 -2.58
N MET A 213 -26.02 31.42 -1.96
CA MET A 213 -27.17 31.92 -2.71
C MET A 213 -26.98 33.39 -2.96
N VAL A 214 -26.94 33.77 -4.24
CA VAL A 214 -26.54 35.11 -4.65
C VAL A 214 -27.52 35.74 -5.61
N LYS A 215 -27.57 37.07 -5.57
CA LYS A 215 -28.18 37.93 -6.57
C LYS A 215 -27.11 38.39 -7.54
N VAL A 216 -27.32 38.19 -8.84
CA VAL A 216 -26.33 38.48 -9.89
C VAL A 216 -26.83 39.62 -10.78
N ALA A 217 -25.93 40.54 -11.13
CA ALA A 217 -26.18 41.58 -12.12
C ALA A 217 -26.11 40.99 -13.53
N ASN A 218 -27.14 41.25 -14.33
CA ASN A 218 -27.21 40.90 -15.76
C ASN A 218 -26.98 42.13 -16.64
#